data_AF-A0A2U8DXK1-F1
#
_entry.id   AF-A0A2U8DXK1-F1
#
_cell.length_a   1.000
_cell.length_b   1.000
_cell.length_c   1.000
_cell.angle_alpha   90.00
_cell.angle_beta   90.00
_cell.angle_gamma   90.00
#
_symmetry.space_group_name_H-M   'P 1'
#
loop_
_entity.id
_entity.type
_entity.pdbx_description
1 polymer ?
#
loop_
_entity_poly.entity_id
_entity_poly.type
_entity_poly.pdbx_seq_one_letter_code
_entity_poly.pdbx_strand_id
1 'polypeptide(L)'
;MAEYIMALDAGKYAVKAIGRNSKGLTSDIKKVNIRTKIYELKNGYIDAEGKSYKVVFNGEELIVGEQGETKSYETSKTLFIHKVCTYTAITEFLEPDTKDNKISMVLACPISVLKVEKAKQEYKDFIKSNGIIEINVDDKDYSFEISNVMIKAEGSGIVYLSPHLFKNKKIGVVDFGGLNFTFSLYTDGICMSPSSDRFVEEFGAIKLINYVADDLTGYKRGNIVKFEVAERALNVGYLSNFGQIDKGSQEVIEESKNRFFDEACDQISRHGFRIEELDGLVFIGGTTQKLVEAITKKIPNSFITADPQWSTVEGLYKVAYKRYIT
;
A
#
# COMPACT_ATOMS: atom_id res chain seq x y z
N MET A 1 11.71 19.06 -21.92
CA MET A 1 10.45 18.68 -21.25
C MET A 1 10.28 17.18 -21.32
N ALA A 2 10.59 16.49 -20.23
CA ALA A 2 10.33 15.06 -20.12
C ALA A 2 8.97 14.87 -19.45
N GLU A 3 8.16 13.99 -20.02
CA GLU A 3 6.83 13.70 -19.51
C GLU A 3 6.82 12.28 -18.96
N TYR A 4 6.23 12.10 -17.80
CA TYR A 4 6.15 10.82 -17.12
C TYR A 4 4.70 10.47 -16.84
N ILE A 5 4.39 9.20 -17.04
CA ILE A 5 3.11 8.63 -16.66
C ILE A 5 3.31 7.64 -15.54
N MET A 6 2.47 7.71 -14.51
CA MET A 6 2.58 6.82 -13.37
C MET A 6 1.24 6.52 -12.71
N ALA A 7 1.24 5.46 -11.91
CA ALA A 7 0.23 5.23 -10.90
C ALA A 7 0.90 5.14 -9.54
N LEU A 8 0.24 5.71 -8.53
CA LEU A 8 0.80 5.88 -7.20
C LEU A 8 -0.23 5.54 -6.13
N ASP A 9 0.21 4.85 -5.09
CA ASP A 9 -0.51 4.63 -3.85
C ASP A 9 0.35 5.10 -2.68
N ALA A 10 -0.03 6.22 -2.07
CA ALA A 10 0.61 6.78 -0.90
C ALA A 10 0.16 6.01 0.36
N GLY A 11 0.51 4.74 0.44
CA GLY A 11 0.09 3.85 1.52
C GLY A 11 0.65 4.26 2.89
N LYS A 12 -0.05 3.89 3.95
CA LYS A 12 0.37 4.16 5.34
C LYS A 12 1.66 3.44 5.74
N TYR A 13 1.85 2.23 5.20
CA TYR A 13 3.04 1.42 5.44
C TYR A 13 4.14 1.76 4.44
N ALA A 14 3.79 1.87 3.16
CA ALA A 14 4.74 2.20 2.11
C ALA A 14 4.05 2.93 0.96
N VAL A 15 4.78 3.85 0.34
CA VAL A 15 4.43 4.45 -0.95
C VAL A 15 4.84 3.48 -2.05
N LYS A 16 3.91 3.15 -2.92
CA LYS A 16 4.17 2.33 -4.12
C LYS A 16 3.88 3.16 -5.35
N ALA A 17 4.78 3.11 -6.31
CA ALA A 17 4.62 3.77 -7.58
C ALA A 17 5.08 2.85 -8.71
N ILE A 18 4.41 2.96 -9.86
CA ILE A 18 4.80 2.33 -11.10
C ILE A 18 4.69 3.36 -12.22
N GLY A 19 5.67 3.42 -13.09
CA GLY A 19 5.73 4.51 -14.06
C GLY A 19 6.89 4.39 -15.02
N ARG A 20 6.88 5.29 -16.00
CA ARG A 20 7.98 5.51 -16.96
C ARG A 20 7.85 6.85 -17.65
N ASN A 21 8.88 7.22 -18.39
CA ASN A 21 8.80 8.27 -19.38
C ASN A 21 7.73 7.94 -20.43
N SER A 22 6.90 8.91 -20.81
CA SER A 22 5.78 8.74 -21.74
C SER A 22 6.23 8.29 -23.14
N LYS A 23 7.43 8.70 -23.56
CA LYS A 23 8.06 8.31 -24.82
C LYS A 23 8.91 7.04 -24.73
N GLY A 24 9.07 6.50 -23.51
CA GLY A 24 9.83 5.26 -23.28
C GLY A 24 9.15 4.02 -23.86
N LEU A 25 9.85 2.91 -23.77
CA LEU A 25 9.35 1.57 -24.09
C LEU A 25 8.69 0.93 -22.87
N THR A 26 7.96 -0.17 -23.09
CA THR A 26 7.37 -0.97 -22.00
C THR A 26 8.43 -1.57 -21.09
N SER A 27 9.64 -1.83 -21.60
CA SER A 27 10.79 -2.28 -20.81
C SER A 27 11.24 -1.26 -19.76
N ASP A 28 10.89 0.01 -19.93
CA ASP A 28 11.32 1.11 -19.08
C ASP A 28 10.37 1.32 -17.88
N ILE A 29 9.35 0.46 -17.74
CA ILE A 29 8.45 0.50 -16.58
C ILE A 29 9.25 0.15 -15.33
N LYS A 30 9.38 1.13 -14.43
CA LYS A 30 9.99 0.96 -13.11
C LYS A 30 8.89 0.80 -12.05
N LYS A 31 9.20 0.03 -11.01
CA LYS A 31 8.40 -0.06 -9.78
C LYS A 31 9.22 0.49 -8.63
N VAL A 32 8.63 1.34 -7.81
CA VAL A 32 9.26 2.01 -6.68
C VAL A 32 8.43 1.74 -5.43
N ASN A 33 9.10 1.33 -4.36
CA ASN A 33 8.48 1.04 -3.06
C ASN A 33 9.34 1.66 -1.96
N ILE A 34 8.80 2.67 -1.29
CA ILE A 34 9.49 3.42 -0.23
C ILE A 34 8.67 3.29 1.05
N ARG A 35 9.32 2.94 2.17
CA ARG A 35 8.64 2.90 3.47
C ARG A 35 8.16 4.30 3.84
N THR A 36 6.91 4.41 4.26
CA THR A 36 6.30 5.69 4.66
C THR A 36 6.72 6.04 6.08
N LYS A 37 8.01 6.33 6.23
CA LYS A 37 8.65 6.71 7.49
C LYS A 37 9.63 7.83 7.24
N ILE A 38 9.76 8.70 8.24
CA ILE A 38 10.72 9.80 8.23
C ILE A 38 11.50 9.86 9.53
N TYR A 39 12.71 10.38 9.45
CA TYR A 39 13.52 10.82 10.57
C TYR A 39 14.00 12.24 10.27
N GLU A 40 13.92 13.14 11.24
CA GLU A 40 14.32 14.55 11.06
C GLU A 40 15.77 14.71 11.50
N LEU A 41 16.66 15.13 10.60
CA LEU A 41 18.11 15.21 10.87
C LEU A 41 18.47 16.26 11.94
N LYS A 42 17.55 17.17 12.26
CA LYS A 42 17.69 18.07 13.42
C LYS A 42 17.74 17.34 14.77
N ASN A 43 17.26 16.09 14.83
CA ASN A 43 17.30 15.26 16.03
C ASN A 43 18.61 14.45 16.18
N GLY A 44 19.48 14.50 15.17
CA GLY A 44 20.74 13.76 15.14
C GLY A 44 21.19 13.49 13.71
N TYR A 45 22.50 13.54 13.47
CA TYR A 45 23.05 13.22 12.17
C TYR A 45 23.12 11.69 11.98
N ILE A 46 22.59 11.19 10.87
CA ILE A 46 22.78 9.83 10.39
C ILE A 46 22.96 9.85 8.86
N ASP A 47 23.76 8.93 8.34
CA ASP A 47 23.86 8.69 6.90
C ASP A 47 22.73 7.75 6.43
N ALA A 48 22.24 7.99 5.21
CA ALA A 48 21.23 7.14 4.60
C ALA A 48 21.83 5.79 4.16
N GLU A 49 21.24 4.69 4.61
CA GLU A 49 21.60 3.32 4.24
C GLU A 49 20.35 2.51 3.82
N GLY A 50 20.58 1.45 3.05
CA GLY A 50 19.52 0.56 2.58
C GLY A 50 18.57 1.27 1.61
N LYS A 51 17.25 1.06 1.75
CA LYS A 51 16.24 1.80 0.99
C LYS A 51 15.79 3.04 1.76
N SER A 52 16.75 3.90 2.07
CA SER A 52 16.56 5.17 2.74
C SER A 52 17.23 6.27 1.93
N TYR A 53 16.68 7.47 2.02
CA TYR A 53 17.04 8.60 1.17
C TYR A 53 17.23 9.84 2.04
N LYS A 54 18.32 10.57 1.83
CA LYS A 54 18.52 11.89 2.44
C LYS A 54 17.76 12.90 1.60
N VAL A 55 16.79 13.58 2.22
CA VAL A 55 15.85 14.45 1.51
C VAL A 55 15.87 15.85 2.10
N VAL A 56 15.99 16.86 1.25
CA VAL A 56 15.78 18.26 1.62
C VAL A 56 14.53 18.76 0.89
N PHE A 57 13.51 19.14 1.65
CA PHE A 57 12.24 19.61 1.09
C PHE A 57 11.63 20.70 1.98
N ASN A 58 11.30 21.85 1.40
CA ASN A 58 10.79 23.03 2.11
C ASN A 58 11.65 23.48 3.31
N GLY A 59 12.98 23.32 3.20
CA GLY A 59 13.92 23.69 4.26
C GLY A 59 14.08 22.66 5.39
N GLU A 60 13.33 21.55 5.36
CA GLU A 60 13.52 20.44 6.29
C GLU A 60 14.51 19.42 5.71
N GLU A 61 15.45 18.97 6.55
CA GLU A 61 16.40 17.89 6.23
C GLU A 61 15.97 16.59 6.91
N LEU A 62 15.75 15.55 6.11
CA LEU A 62 15.07 14.33 6.52
C LEU A 62 15.80 13.09 6.01
N ILE A 63 15.64 11.97 6.71
CA ILE A 63 15.82 10.63 6.15
C ILE A 63 14.44 10.04 5.88
N VAL A 64 14.17 9.68 4.62
CA VAL A 64 12.92 9.06 4.16
C VAL A 64 13.18 7.58 3.86
N GLY A 65 12.35 6.65 4.34
CA GLY A 65 12.45 5.23 3.98
C GLY A 65 12.70 4.30 5.17
N GLU A 66 13.48 3.24 4.97
CA GLU A 66 13.64 2.15 5.95
C GLU A 66 14.17 2.60 7.31
N GLN A 67 15.15 3.50 7.31
CA GLN A 67 15.74 4.09 8.51
C GLN A 67 14.90 5.20 9.16
N GLY A 68 13.78 5.60 8.55
CA GLY A 68 12.87 6.52 9.21
C GLY A 68 12.36 5.93 10.54
N GLU A 69 12.21 6.77 11.55
CA GLU A 69 11.75 6.34 12.88
C GLU A 69 10.26 6.63 13.07
N THR A 70 9.81 7.79 12.59
CA THR A 70 8.44 8.27 12.74
C THR A 70 7.57 7.76 11.61
N LYS A 71 6.37 7.26 11.97
CA LYS A 71 5.29 6.90 11.04
C LYS A 71 4.00 7.57 11.47
N SER A 72 3.08 7.78 10.52
CA SER A 72 1.75 8.32 10.80
C SER A 72 0.79 7.21 11.24
N TYR A 73 0.16 7.40 12.39
CA TYR A 73 -0.96 6.57 12.88
C TYR A 73 -2.33 7.17 12.60
N GLU A 74 -2.38 8.43 12.15
CA GLU A 74 -3.62 9.08 11.77
C GLU A 74 -4.26 8.37 10.57
N THR A 75 -5.58 8.49 10.40
CA THR A 75 -6.29 7.93 9.25
C THR A 75 -6.02 8.73 7.97
N SER A 76 -5.85 10.05 8.06
CA SER A 76 -5.65 10.95 6.91
C SER A 76 -4.30 10.74 6.21
N LYS A 77 -4.30 10.59 4.88
CA LYS A 77 -3.07 10.57 4.04
C LYS A 77 -2.62 11.99 3.65
N THR A 78 -3.35 13.03 4.02
CA THR A 78 -3.03 14.44 3.75
C THR A 78 -2.07 14.99 4.81
N LEU A 79 -0.91 14.34 4.97
CA LEU A 79 0.13 14.74 5.93
C LEU A 79 1.48 14.88 5.25
N PHE A 80 2.33 15.72 5.83
CA PHE A 80 3.67 16.01 5.30
C PHE A 80 4.48 14.75 4.98
N ILE A 81 4.46 13.76 5.88
CA ILE A 81 5.13 12.46 5.69
C ILE A 81 4.71 11.76 4.39
N HIS A 82 3.41 11.73 4.06
CA HIS A 82 2.92 11.11 2.82
C HIS A 82 3.35 11.90 1.59
N LYS A 83 3.37 13.23 1.70
CA LYS A 83 3.81 14.13 0.62
C LYS A 83 5.28 13.95 0.29
N VAL A 84 6.16 14.03 1.30
CA VAL A 84 7.60 13.91 1.08
C VAL A 84 7.99 12.51 0.61
N CYS A 85 7.39 11.45 1.17
CA CYS A 85 7.62 10.08 0.68
C CYS A 85 7.12 9.91 -0.76
N THR A 86 5.99 10.53 -1.12
CA THR A 86 5.46 10.52 -2.49
C THR A 86 6.41 11.21 -3.46
N TYR A 87 6.94 12.38 -3.09
CA TYR A 87 7.87 13.12 -3.94
C TYR A 87 9.20 12.39 -4.10
N THR A 88 9.72 11.82 -3.02
CA THR A 88 10.91 10.94 -3.07
C THR A 88 10.66 9.72 -3.97
N ALA A 89 9.45 9.15 -3.96
CA ALA A 89 9.13 8.05 -4.87
C ALA A 89 9.04 8.50 -6.34
N ILE A 90 8.70 9.76 -6.60
CA ILE A 90 8.66 10.32 -7.96
C ILE A 90 10.07 10.55 -8.49
N THR A 91 11.01 11.03 -7.67
CA THR A 91 12.40 11.31 -8.12
C THR A 91 13.10 10.05 -8.63
N GLU A 92 12.74 8.87 -8.13
CA GLU A 92 13.21 7.58 -8.63
C GLU A 92 12.89 7.29 -10.11
N PHE A 93 11.97 8.04 -10.71
CA PHE A 93 11.64 7.95 -12.15
C PHE A 93 12.30 9.05 -12.98
N LEU A 94 12.91 10.05 -12.34
CA LEU A 94 13.42 11.25 -12.98
C LEU A 94 14.94 11.19 -13.11
N GLU A 95 15.45 11.87 -14.12
CA GLU A 95 16.87 12.15 -14.20
C GLU A 95 17.22 13.31 -13.25
N PRO A 96 18.28 13.19 -12.44
CA PRO A 96 18.73 14.26 -11.55
C PRO A 96 19.20 15.48 -12.34
N ASP A 97 19.17 16.64 -11.70
CA ASP A 97 19.63 17.93 -12.21
C ASP A 97 18.91 18.37 -13.51
N THR A 98 17.72 17.80 -13.76
CA THR A 98 16.86 18.16 -14.89
C THR A 98 15.68 19.03 -14.45
N LYS A 99 15.22 19.88 -15.38
CA LYS A 99 14.07 20.78 -15.20
C LYS A 99 12.96 20.45 -16.21
N ASP A 100 11.81 21.07 -16.01
CA ASP A 100 10.63 20.92 -16.88
C ASP A 100 10.14 19.46 -17.01
N ASN A 101 10.26 18.68 -15.93
CA ASN A 101 9.68 17.36 -15.84
C ASN A 101 8.18 17.49 -15.52
N LYS A 102 7.32 16.82 -16.31
CA LYS A 102 5.87 16.83 -16.10
C LYS A 102 5.36 15.44 -15.74
N ILE A 103 4.56 15.36 -14.68
CA ILE A 103 3.99 14.11 -14.20
C ILE A 103 2.48 14.10 -14.46
N SER A 104 2.00 13.06 -15.14
CA SER A 104 0.59 12.71 -15.20
C SER A 104 0.35 11.40 -14.45
N MET A 105 -0.49 11.42 -13.43
CA MET A 105 -0.64 10.27 -12.54
C MET A 105 -2.09 9.84 -12.30
N VAL A 106 -2.27 8.55 -12.05
CA VAL A 106 -3.45 8.01 -11.38
C VAL A 106 -3.10 7.74 -9.93
N LEU A 107 -3.75 8.46 -9.01
CA LEU A 107 -3.50 8.36 -7.57
C LEU A 107 -4.59 7.51 -6.91
N ALA A 108 -4.17 6.48 -6.18
CA ALA A 108 -5.04 5.70 -5.32
C ALA A 108 -5.50 6.53 -4.12
N CYS A 109 -6.79 6.48 -3.85
CA CYS A 109 -7.43 7.21 -2.76
C CYS A 109 -8.18 6.23 -1.86
N PRO A 110 -8.01 6.33 -0.53
CA PRO A 110 -8.79 5.55 0.42
C PRO A 110 -10.29 5.73 0.19
N ILE A 111 -11.07 4.67 0.42
CA ILE A 111 -12.52 4.70 0.21
C ILE A 111 -13.21 5.74 1.10
N SER A 112 -12.77 5.89 2.35
CA SER A 112 -13.31 6.89 3.29
C SER A 112 -13.18 8.31 2.76
N VAL A 113 -12.02 8.65 2.16
CA VAL A 113 -11.76 9.95 1.53
C VAL A 113 -12.54 10.09 0.22
N LEU A 114 -12.64 9.01 -0.57
CA LEU A 114 -13.32 9.03 -1.86
C LEU A 114 -14.83 9.31 -1.74
N LYS A 115 -15.46 8.92 -0.63
CA LYS A 115 -16.88 9.17 -0.34
C LYS A 115 -17.19 10.65 -0.06
N VAL A 116 -16.18 11.47 0.25
CA VAL A 116 -16.35 12.89 0.60
C VAL A 116 -15.66 13.76 -0.46
N GLU A 117 -16.44 14.46 -1.29
CA GLU A 117 -15.93 15.24 -2.42
C GLU A 117 -14.86 16.25 -2.02
N LYS A 118 -15.09 17.00 -0.94
CA LYS A 118 -14.13 17.97 -0.42
C LYS A 118 -12.80 17.31 -0.02
N ALA A 119 -12.86 16.20 0.73
CA ALA A 119 -11.66 15.50 1.18
C ALA A 119 -10.89 14.86 0.02
N LYS A 120 -11.61 14.34 -0.98
CA LYS A 120 -11.01 13.85 -2.23
C LYS A 120 -10.25 14.94 -2.97
N GLN A 121 -10.83 16.14 -3.05
CA GLN A 121 -10.20 17.27 -3.73
C GLN A 121 -9.02 17.81 -2.93
N GLU A 122 -9.15 17.94 -1.61
CA GLU A 122 -8.04 18.32 -0.71
C GLU A 122 -6.86 17.34 -0.81
N TYR A 123 -7.11 16.03 -0.83
CA TYR A 123 -6.05 15.03 -0.99
C TYR A 123 -5.37 15.13 -2.37
N LYS A 124 -6.16 15.32 -3.44
CA LYS A 124 -5.65 15.52 -4.79
C LYS A 124 -4.74 16.76 -4.85
N ASP A 125 -5.21 17.89 -4.35
CA ASP A 125 -4.48 19.16 -4.43
C ASP A 125 -3.25 19.16 -3.51
N PHE A 126 -3.34 18.48 -2.37
CA PHE A 126 -2.22 18.30 -1.45
C PHE A 126 -1.04 17.58 -2.10
N ILE A 127 -1.30 16.46 -2.79
CA ILE A 127 -0.26 15.68 -3.51
C ILE A 127 0.15 16.38 -4.81
N LYS A 128 -0.78 17.00 -5.54
CA LYS A 128 -0.46 17.71 -6.78
C LYS A 128 0.44 18.93 -6.53
N SER A 129 0.25 19.60 -5.40
CA SER A 129 0.80 20.93 -5.11
C SER A 129 0.32 22.01 -6.08
N ASN A 130 0.69 23.26 -5.78
CA ASN A 130 0.51 24.40 -6.68
C ASN A 130 1.86 24.71 -7.35
N GLY A 131 2.04 24.26 -8.58
CA GLY A 131 3.20 24.60 -9.41
C GLY A 131 4.36 23.60 -9.32
N ILE A 132 5.57 24.13 -9.54
CA ILE A 132 6.82 23.35 -9.59
C ILE A 132 7.18 22.90 -8.17
N ILE A 133 7.56 21.63 -8.07
CA ILE A 133 8.07 20.98 -6.87
C ILE A 133 9.58 20.87 -7.04
N GLU A 134 10.32 21.45 -6.09
CA GLU A 134 11.76 21.36 -5.99
C GLU A 134 12.11 20.52 -4.75
N ILE A 135 12.95 19.51 -4.93
CA ILE A 135 13.34 18.58 -3.88
C ILE A 135 14.76 18.08 -4.15
N ASN A 136 15.59 18.04 -3.12
CA ASN A 136 16.91 17.41 -3.18
C ASN A 136 16.81 16.01 -2.57
N VAL A 137 17.31 14.99 -3.27
CA VAL A 137 17.34 13.60 -2.81
C VAL A 137 18.74 13.03 -3.06
N ASP A 138 19.41 12.60 -2.00
CA ASP A 138 20.78 12.09 -1.99
C ASP A 138 21.76 13.05 -2.69
N ASP A 139 21.69 14.32 -2.29
CA ASP A 139 22.52 15.42 -2.77
C ASP A 139 22.35 15.71 -4.29
N LYS A 140 21.26 15.25 -4.90
CA LYS A 140 20.87 15.54 -6.29
C LYS A 140 19.58 16.35 -6.33
N ASP A 141 19.55 17.36 -7.20
CA ASP A 141 18.39 18.24 -7.32
C ASP A 141 17.37 17.68 -8.32
N TYR A 142 16.09 17.75 -7.96
CA TYR A 142 14.98 17.38 -8.84
C TYR A 142 13.96 18.51 -8.90
N SER A 143 13.48 18.78 -10.11
CA SER A 143 12.42 19.76 -10.37
C SER A 143 11.36 19.16 -11.28
N PHE A 144 10.10 19.14 -10.81
CA PHE A 144 8.97 18.59 -11.58
C PHE A 144 7.64 19.26 -11.24
N GLU A 145 6.68 19.18 -12.17
CA GLU A 145 5.31 19.63 -12.00
C GLU A 145 4.35 18.42 -12.12
N ILE A 146 3.44 18.25 -11.16
CA ILE A 146 2.37 17.28 -11.30
C ILE A 146 1.20 17.94 -12.04
N SER A 147 1.22 17.88 -13.37
CA SER A 147 0.24 18.57 -14.21
C SER A 147 -1.16 17.94 -14.12
N ASN A 148 -1.25 16.61 -14.12
CA ASN A 148 -2.52 15.88 -14.13
C ASN A 148 -2.60 14.82 -13.03
N VAL A 149 -3.74 14.79 -12.32
CA VAL A 149 -4.06 13.74 -11.34
C VAL A 149 -5.47 13.23 -11.56
N MET A 150 -5.59 11.93 -11.84
CA MET A 150 -6.85 11.19 -11.80
C MET A 150 -6.93 10.38 -10.50
N ILE A 151 -8.01 10.54 -9.75
CA ILE A 151 -8.24 9.75 -8.53
C ILE A 151 -8.99 8.46 -8.86
N LYS A 152 -8.52 7.34 -8.31
CA LYS A 152 -9.23 6.05 -8.31
C LYS A 152 -9.26 5.47 -6.90
N ALA A 153 -10.21 4.57 -6.65
CA ALA A 153 -10.31 3.90 -5.36
C ALA A 153 -9.10 3.00 -5.12
N GLU A 154 -8.55 3.04 -3.91
CA GLU A 154 -7.63 2.00 -3.42
C GLU A 154 -8.30 0.62 -3.53
N GLY A 155 -7.51 -0.40 -3.86
CA GLY A 155 -8.01 -1.75 -4.14
C GLY A 155 -8.71 -1.95 -5.50
N SER A 156 -9.05 -0.89 -6.24
CA SER A 156 -9.76 -1.04 -7.53
C SER A 156 -8.88 -1.49 -8.71
N GLY A 157 -7.55 -1.50 -8.54
CA GLY A 157 -6.61 -1.86 -9.60
C GLY A 157 -6.88 -3.25 -10.20
N ILE A 158 -7.28 -4.20 -9.37
CA ILE A 158 -7.51 -5.59 -9.79
C ILE A 158 -8.59 -5.74 -10.86
N VAL A 159 -9.58 -4.84 -10.89
CA VAL A 159 -10.64 -4.81 -11.92
C VAL A 159 -10.04 -4.57 -13.31
N TYR A 160 -8.98 -3.77 -13.39
CA TYR A 160 -8.27 -3.47 -14.64
C TYR A 160 -7.19 -4.50 -14.97
N LEU A 161 -6.65 -5.18 -13.97
CA LEU A 161 -5.67 -6.25 -14.17
C LEU A 161 -6.29 -7.52 -14.73
N SER A 162 -7.41 -7.94 -14.12
CA SER A 162 -8.05 -9.22 -14.37
C SER A 162 -9.56 -9.06 -14.62
N PRO A 163 -9.99 -8.29 -15.65
CA PRO A 163 -11.40 -7.99 -15.90
C PRO A 163 -12.25 -9.26 -16.12
N HIS A 164 -11.64 -10.34 -16.61
CA HIS A 164 -12.29 -11.64 -16.82
C HIS A 164 -12.82 -12.27 -15.52
N LEU A 165 -12.25 -11.93 -14.36
CA LEU A 165 -12.74 -12.42 -13.06
C LEU A 165 -14.10 -11.82 -12.70
N PHE A 166 -14.39 -10.63 -13.21
CA PHE A 166 -15.56 -9.85 -12.82
C PHE A 166 -16.74 -9.98 -13.78
N LYS A 167 -16.48 -10.36 -15.04
CA LYS A 167 -17.50 -10.41 -16.08
C LYS A 167 -18.66 -11.34 -15.70
N ASN A 168 -19.88 -10.82 -15.71
CA ASN A 168 -21.13 -11.51 -15.35
C ASN A 168 -21.09 -12.17 -13.95
N LYS A 169 -20.30 -11.62 -13.02
CA LYS A 169 -20.10 -12.18 -11.69
C LYS A 169 -20.25 -11.12 -10.60
N LYS A 170 -20.61 -11.57 -9.40
CA LYS A 170 -20.62 -10.83 -8.15
C LYS A 170 -19.38 -11.21 -7.35
N ILE A 171 -18.37 -10.34 -7.38
CA ILE A 171 -17.05 -10.57 -6.79
C ILE A 171 -16.82 -9.60 -5.64
N GLY A 172 -16.40 -10.13 -4.49
CA GLY A 172 -15.86 -9.31 -3.40
C GLY A 172 -14.35 -9.13 -3.56
N VAL A 173 -13.86 -7.91 -3.40
CA VAL A 173 -12.44 -7.59 -3.35
C VAL A 173 -12.08 -7.20 -1.92
N VAL A 174 -11.11 -7.89 -1.34
CA VAL A 174 -10.57 -7.65 0.00
C VAL A 174 -9.12 -7.15 -0.14
N ASP A 175 -8.90 -5.87 0.16
CA ASP A 175 -7.57 -5.26 0.18
C ASP A 175 -7.06 -5.20 1.62
N PHE A 176 -6.18 -6.15 1.99
CA PHE A 176 -5.55 -6.14 3.31
C PHE A 176 -4.32 -5.22 3.31
N GLY A 177 -4.53 -3.99 3.77
CA GLY A 177 -3.51 -2.98 3.97
C GLY A 177 -2.74 -3.12 5.29
N GLY A 178 -1.90 -2.12 5.57
CA GLY A 178 -1.06 -2.11 6.77
C GLY A 178 -1.83 -1.78 8.06
N LEU A 179 -2.74 -0.81 7.99
CA LEU A 179 -3.55 -0.36 9.14
C LEU A 179 -4.96 -0.91 9.10
N ASN A 180 -5.56 -0.93 7.91
CA ASN A 180 -6.94 -1.34 7.68
C ASN A 180 -7.02 -2.42 6.60
N PHE A 181 -8.17 -3.08 6.52
CA PHE A 181 -8.58 -3.72 5.28
C PHE A 181 -9.80 -3.02 4.71
N THR A 182 -9.94 -3.15 3.41
CA THR A 182 -11.05 -2.61 2.65
C THR A 182 -11.78 -3.74 1.93
N PHE A 183 -13.10 -3.77 2.06
CA PHE A 183 -13.95 -4.64 1.24
C PHE A 183 -14.66 -3.81 0.17
N SER A 184 -14.77 -4.37 -1.03
CA SER A 184 -15.53 -3.77 -2.13
C SER A 184 -16.24 -4.85 -2.94
N LEU A 185 -17.56 -4.73 -3.05
CA LEU A 185 -18.38 -5.59 -3.90
C LEU A 185 -18.45 -5.02 -5.33
N TYR A 186 -18.26 -5.90 -6.30
CA TYR A 186 -18.38 -5.61 -7.72
C TYR A 186 -19.35 -6.58 -8.37
N THR A 187 -20.29 -6.06 -9.15
CA THR A 187 -21.18 -6.83 -10.02
C THR A 187 -20.85 -6.45 -11.46
N ASP A 188 -20.44 -7.45 -12.26
CA ASP A 188 -19.99 -7.25 -13.64
C ASP A 188 -18.87 -6.18 -13.77
N GLY A 189 -17.96 -6.17 -12.79
CA GLY A 189 -16.83 -5.21 -12.74
C GLY A 189 -17.21 -3.80 -12.29
N ILE A 190 -18.48 -3.57 -11.94
CA ILE A 190 -18.99 -2.28 -11.50
C ILE A 190 -19.34 -2.36 -10.01
N CYS A 191 -18.88 -1.39 -9.24
CA CYS A 191 -19.36 -1.20 -7.87
C CYS A 191 -20.63 -0.35 -7.95
N MET A 192 -21.79 -1.02 -7.90
CA MET A 192 -23.10 -0.45 -8.22
C MET A 192 -23.51 0.62 -7.22
N SER A 193 -23.29 0.36 -5.94
CA SER A 193 -23.66 1.25 -4.84
C SER A 193 -22.45 1.55 -3.96
N PRO A 194 -21.49 2.40 -4.37
CA PRO A 194 -20.22 2.61 -3.65
C PRO A 194 -20.35 3.01 -2.17
N SER A 195 -21.49 3.54 -1.74
CA SER A 195 -21.77 3.86 -0.34
C SER A 195 -22.01 2.62 0.52
N SER A 196 -22.74 1.62 0.01
CA SER A 196 -23.12 0.38 0.70
C SER A 196 -22.22 -0.81 0.35
N ASP A 197 -21.77 -0.89 -0.91
CA ASP A 197 -20.98 -2.00 -1.45
C ASP A 197 -19.51 -1.96 -1.00
N ARG A 198 -19.15 -0.98 -0.16
CA ARG A 198 -17.77 -0.74 0.26
C ARG A 198 -17.70 -0.30 1.70
N PHE A 199 -16.83 -0.95 2.47
CA PHE A 199 -16.52 -0.55 3.83
C PHE A 199 -15.02 -0.71 4.11
N VAL A 200 -14.58 -0.12 5.21
CA VAL A 200 -13.20 -0.15 5.70
C VAL A 200 -13.25 -0.50 7.18
N GLU A 201 -12.33 -1.35 7.61
CA GLU A 201 -12.16 -1.74 9.01
C GLU A 201 -10.72 -1.55 9.44
N GLU A 202 -10.48 -1.09 10.67
CA GLU A 202 -9.14 -0.91 11.26
C GLU A 202 -8.50 -2.26 11.63
N PHE A 203 -8.34 -3.12 10.62
CA PHE A 203 -7.97 -4.51 10.76
C PHE A 203 -6.96 -4.90 9.65
N GLY A 204 -5.73 -4.38 9.76
CA GLY A 204 -4.63 -4.62 8.83
C GLY A 204 -3.44 -5.38 9.44
N ALA A 205 -2.26 -5.30 8.79
CA ALA A 205 -1.03 -5.95 9.25
C ALA A 205 -0.66 -5.68 10.71
N ILE A 206 -0.89 -4.46 11.21
CA ILE A 206 -0.56 -4.11 12.61
C ILE A 206 -1.35 -5.02 13.58
N LYS A 207 -2.64 -5.24 13.30
CA LYS A 207 -3.48 -6.12 14.11
C LYS A 207 -3.02 -7.58 14.04
N LEU A 208 -2.65 -8.05 12.83
CA LEU A 208 -2.07 -9.39 12.65
C LEU A 208 -0.75 -9.57 13.42
N ILE A 209 0.14 -8.58 13.40
CA ILE A 209 1.40 -8.63 14.14
C ILE A 209 1.14 -8.66 15.66
N ASN A 210 0.17 -7.89 16.15
CA ASN A 210 -0.22 -7.94 17.56
C ASN A 210 -0.76 -9.33 17.95
N TYR A 211 -1.55 -9.99 17.09
CA TYR A 211 -2.00 -11.36 17.35
C TYR A 211 -0.83 -12.33 17.50
N VAL A 212 0.14 -12.24 16.59
CA VAL A 212 1.36 -13.03 16.66
C VAL A 212 2.16 -12.72 17.94
N ALA A 213 2.28 -11.45 18.32
CA ALA A 213 3.00 -11.05 19.53
C ALA A 213 2.35 -11.61 20.81
N ASP A 214 1.02 -11.51 20.91
CA ASP A 214 0.25 -12.00 22.06
C ASP A 214 0.33 -13.53 22.16
N ASP A 215 0.09 -14.23 21.05
CA ASP A 215 0.09 -15.70 21.03
C ASP A 215 1.49 -16.27 21.29
N LEU A 216 2.54 -15.66 20.71
CA LEU A 216 3.93 -16.05 21.01
C LEU A 216 4.35 -15.72 22.45
N THR A 217 3.84 -14.62 23.03
CA THR A 217 4.08 -14.32 24.45
C THR A 217 3.46 -15.38 25.35
N GLY A 218 2.24 -15.83 25.03
CA GLY A 218 1.59 -16.97 25.68
C GLY A 218 2.42 -18.25 25.57
N TYR A 219 2.86 -18.59 24.35
CA TYR A 219 3.74 -19.73 24.10
C TYR A 219 5.07 -19.66 24.88
N LYS A 220 5.63 -18.46 25.03
CA LYS A 220 6.85 -18.21 25.83
C LYS A 220 6.60 -18.06 27.33
N ARG A 221 5.43 -18.51 27.82
CA ARG A 221 5.05 -18.54 29.24
C ARG A 221 5.10 -17.16 29.90
N GLY A 222 4.65 -16.13 29.18
CA GLY A 222 4.56 -14.75 29.67
C GLY A 222 5.80 -13.89 29.40
N ASN A 223 6.85 -14.42 28.77
CA ASN A 223 7.95 -13.58 28.30
C ASN A 223 7.49 -12.76 27.10
N ILE A 224 7.43 -11.44 27.27
CA ILE A 224 6.87 -10.51 26.29
C ILE A 224 7.66 -10.56 24.97
N VAL A 225 6.96 -10.87 23.88
CA VAL A 225 7.46 -10.79 22.52
C VAL A 225 7.16 -9.39 21.97
N LYS A 226 8.21 -8.62 21.68
CA LYS A 226 8.08 -7.26 21.13
C LYS A 226 7.51 -7.28 19.72
N PHE A 227 6.89 -6.17 19.31
CA PHE A 227 6.27 -6.00 17.99
C PHE A 227 7.24 -6.32 16.85
N GLU A 228 8.48 -5.82 16.90
CA GLU A 228 9.48 -6.02 15.84
C GLU A 228 9.89 -7.50 15.73
N VAL A 229 9.94 -8.20 16.86
CA VAL A 229 10.24 -9.63 16.92
C VAL A 229 9.08 -10.43 16.32
N ALA A 230 7.83 -10.08 16.64
CA ALA A 230 6.64 -10.67 16.06
C ALA A 230 6.51 -10.37 14.55
N GLU A 231 6.79 -9.15 14.10
CA GLU A 231 6.80 -8.79 12.68
C GLU A 231 7.82 -9.63 11.91
N ARG A 232 9.04 -9.77 12.45
CA ARG A 232 10.06 -10.65 11.89
C ARG A 232 9.60 -12.10 11.88
N ALA A 233 9.06 -12.60 12.99
CA ALA A 233 8.59 -13.99 13.09
C ALA A 233 7.49 -14.28 12.06
N LEU A 234 6.55 -13.36 11.88
CA LEU A 234 5.51 -13.43 10.86
C LEU A 234 6.06 -13.40 9.42
N ASN A 235 7.18 -12.70 9.19
CA ASN A 235 7.85 -12.66 7.88
C ASN A 235 8.60 -13.96 7.57
N VAL A 236 9.35 -14.50 8.55
CA VAL A 236 10.21 -15.69 8.33
C VAL A 236 9.51 -17.01 8.64
N GLY A 237 8.36 -16.96 9.31
CA GLY A 237 7.54 -18.10 9.70
C GLY A 237 7.96 -18.82 10.99
N TYR A 238 8.84 -18.22 11.80
CA TYR A 238 9.31 -18.81 13.06
C TYR A 238 10.02 -17.79 13.97
N LEU A 239 10.13 -18.12 15.25
CA LEU A 239 11.12 -17.56 16.16
C LEU A 239 12.45 -18.31 16.04
N SER A 240 13.55 -17.59 16.22
CA SER A 240 14.88 -18.18 16.32
C SER A 240 15.52 -17.86 17.66
N ASN A 241 16.25 -18.82 18.23
CA ASN A 241 17.05 -18.62 19.42
C ASN A 241 18.48 -19.09 19.15
N PHE A 242 19.45 -18.18 19.24
CA PHE A 242 20.85 -18.44 18.86
C PHE A 242 21.01 -19.14 17.49
N GLY A 243 20.21 -18.72 16.50
CA GLY A 243 20.24 -19.29 15.14
C GLY A 243 19.47 -20.60 14.96
N GLN A 244 18.93 -21.19 16.02
CA GLN A 244 18.09 -22.39 15.92
C GLN A 244 16.62 -22.02 15.78
N ILE A 245 15.93 -22.68 14.85
CA ILE A 245 14.50 -22.51 14.61
C ILE A 245 13.70 -23.12 15.77
N ASP A 246 12.82 -22.33 16.36
CA ASP A 246 11.83 -22.80 17.32
C ASP A 246 10.61 -23.37 16.59
N LYS A 247 10.59 -24.68 16.37
CA LYS A 247 9.53 -25.35 15.61
C LYS A 247 8.12 -25.12 16.18
N GLY A 248 7.97 -25.05 17.51
CA GLY A 248 6.67 -24.84 18.14
C GLY A 248 6.09 -23.46 17.84
N SER A 249 6.95 -22.45 17.61
CA SER A 249 6.49 -21.12 17.22
C SER A 249 5.83 -21.07 15.84
N GLN A 250 6.11 -22.03 14.95
CA GLN A 250 5.54 -22.06 13.60
C GLN A 250 4.02 -22.31 13.65
N GLU A 251 3.61 -23.30 14.45
CA GLU A 251 2.20 -23.63 14.65
C GLU A 251 1.43 -22.46 15.26
N VAL A 252 2.01 -21.82 16.29
CA VAL A 252 1.42 -20.64 16.94
C VAL A 252 1.21 -19.50 15.94
N ILE A 253 2.18 -19.22 15.07
CA ILE A 253 2.06 -18.17 14.04
C ILE A 253 0.95 -18.49 13.04
N GLU A 254 0.83 -19.75 12.62
CA GLU A 254 -0.25 -20.18 11.72
C GLU A 254 -1.63 -20.11 12.38
N GLU A 255 -1.74 -20.43 13.67
CA GLU A 255 -2.97 -20.23 14.44
C GLU A 255 -3.35 -18.75 14.51
N SER A 256 -2.38 -17.85 14.78
CA SER A 256 -2.62 -16.40 14.77
C SER A 256 -3.14 -15.90 13.41
N LYS A 257 -2.56 -16.39 12.30
CA LYS A 257 -3.00 -16.04 10.93
C LYS A 257 -4.41 -16.54 10.65
N ASN A 258 -4.71 -17.78 11.05
CA ASN A 258 -6.03 -18.37 10.87
C ASN A 258 -7.10 -17.60 11.67
N ARG A 259 -6.80 -17.26 12.93
CA ARG A 259 -7.67 -16.44 13.79
C ARG A 259 -7.91 -15.05 13.19
N PHE A 260 -6.85 -14.39 12.73
CA PHE A 260 -6.96 -13.09 12.06
C PHE A 260 -7.89 -13.18 10.85
N PHE A 261 -7.72 -14.22 10.01
CA PHE A 261 -8.51 -14.36 8.81
C PHE A 261 -9.99 -14.72 9.09
N ASP A 262 -10.26 -15.54 10.11
CA ASP A 262 -11.63 -15.82 10.54
C ASP A 262 -12.35 -14.55 10.99
N GLU A 263 -11.69 -13.76 11.82
CA GLU A 263 -12.26 -12.50 12.27
C GLU A 263 -12.49 -11.51 11.11
N ALA A 264 -11.59 -11.46 10.12
CA ALA A 264 -11.83 -10.65 8.92
C ALA A 264 -13.10 -11.10 8.15
N CYS A 265 -13.32 -12.41 8.04
CA CYS A 265 -14.54 -12.95 7.43
C CYS A 265 -15.78 -12.58 8.25
N ASP A 266 -15.70 -12.69 9.58
CA ASP A 266 -16.78 -12.27 10.49
C ASP A 266 -17.10 -10.78 10.34
N GLN A 267 -16.10 -9.91 10.19
CA GLN A 267 -16.33 -8.49 9.94
C GLN A 267 -17.09 -8.28 8.62
N ILE A 268 -16.71 -8.99 7.54
CA ILE A 268 -17.43 -8.93 6.25
C ILE A 268 -18.90 -9.34 6.42
N SER A 269 -19.17 -10.41 7.17
CA SER A 269 -20.53 -10.87 7.47
C SER A 269 -21.32 -9.88 8.34
N ARG A 270 -20.69 -9.22 9.32
CA ARG A 270 -21.32 -8.19 10.15
C ARG A 270 -21.74 -6.96 9.35
N HIS A 271 -21.02 -6.64 8.27
CA HIS A 271 -21.41 -5.61 7.29
C HIS A 271 -22.50 -6.07 6.30
N GLY A 272 -23.05 -7.27 6.50
CA GLY A 272 -24.18 -7.79 5.72
C GLY A 272 -23.77 -8.52 4.44
N PHE A 273 -22.48 -8.77 4.21
CA PHE A 273 -22.02 -9.52 3.04
C PHE A 273 -21.84 -11.00 3.38
N ARG A 274 -22.64 -11.83 2.72
CA ARG A 274 -22.54 -13.29 2.79
C ARG A 274 -21.52 -13.76 1.77
N ILE A 275 -20.34 -14.14 2.24
CA ILE A 275 -19.20 -14.53 1.40
C ILE A 275 -19.56 -15.75 0.54
N GLU A 276 -20.33 -16.68 1.10
CA GLU A 276 -20.83 -17.88 0.46
C GLU A 276 -21.80 -17.63 -0.70
N GLU A 277 -22.39 -16.43 -0.80
CA GLU A 277 -23.28 -16.03 -1.90
C GLU A 277 -22.53 -15.31 -3.04
N LEU A 278 -21.21 -15.12 -2.92
CA LEU A 278 -20.39 -14.48 -3.93
C LEU A 278 -19.81 -15.51 -4.91
N ASP A 279 -19.72 -15.14 -6.19
CA ASP A 279 -19.11 -16.00 -7.22
C ASP A 279 -17.60 -16.18 -7.00
N GLY A 280 -16.98 -15.29 -6.21
CA GLY A 280 -15.57 -15.34 -5.86
C GLY A 280 -15.15 -14.21 -4.93
N LEU A 281 -14.03 -14.43 -4.25
CA LEU A 281 -13.34 -13.42 -3.47
C LEU A 281 -11.93 -13.20 -4.03
N VAL A 282 -11.57 -11.94 -4.22
CA VAL A 282 -10.24 -11.53 -4.65
C VAL A 282 -9.53 -10.89 -3.47
N PHE A 283 -8.35 -11.40 -3.11
CA PHE A 283 -7.53 -10.84 -2.04
C PHE A 283 -6.30 -10.15 -2.62
N ILE A 284 -6.09 -8.90 -2.22
CA ILE A 284 -4.98 -8.04 -2.62
C ILE A 284 -4.41 -7.31 -1.40
N GLY A 285 -3.36 -6.52 -1.59
CA GLY A 285 -2.70 -5.80 -0.49
C GLY A 285 -1.48 -6.55 0.06
N GLY A 286 -0.64 -5.83 0.81
CA GLY A 286 0.62 -6.38 1.31
C GLY A 286 0.44 -7.47 2.36
N THR A 287 -0.59 -7.35 3.20
CA THR A 287 -0.85 -8.32 4.27
C THR A 287 -1.35 -9.66 3.71
N THR A 288 -1.99 -9.65 2.54
CA THR A 288 -2.45 -10.87 1.84
C THR A 288 -1.31 -11.86 1.59
N GLN A 289 -0.09 -11.39 1.34
CA GLN A 289 1.09 -12.27 1.16
C GLN A 289 1.34 -13.17 2.39
N LYS A 290 0.97 -12.70 3.58
CA LYS A 290 1.15 -13.42 4.85
C LYS A 290 0.03 -14.40 5.16
N LEU A 291 -1.08 -14.34 4.40
CA LEU A 291 -2.33 -15.04 4.68
C LEU A 291 -2.72 -16.03 3.57
N VAL A 292 -1.86 -16.25 2.57
CA VAL A 292 -2.16 -17.09 1.39
C VAL A 292 -2.69 -18.46 1.80
N GLU A 293 -2.03 -19.15 2.73
CA GLU A 293 -2.46 -20.48 3.20
C GLU A 293 -3.80 -20.42 3.94
N ALA A 294 -3.98 -19.46 4.86
CA ALA A 294 -5.23 -19.27 5.60
C ALA A 294 -6.41 -18.98 4.66
N ILE A 295 -6.20 -18.12 3.64
CA ILE A 295 -7.20 -17.76 2.63
C ILE A 295 -7.57 -18.97 1.78
N THR A 296 -6.58 -19.61 1.15
CA THR A 296 -6.81 -20.68 0.16
C THR A 296 -7.39 -21.95 0.79
N LYS A 297 -7.06 -22.23 2.05
CA LYS A 297 -7.64 -23.36 2.80
C LYS A 297 -9.11 -23.17 3.12
N LYS A 298 -9.55 -21.93 3.38
CA LYS A 298 -10.91 -21.62 3.88
C LYS A 298 -11.86 -21.15 2.79
N ILE A 299 -11.34 -20.49 1.74
CA ILE A 299 -12.13 -19.93 0.65
C ILE A 299 -11.72 -20.62 -0.66
N PRO A 300 -12.41 -21.70 -1.07
CA PRO A 300 -12.06 -22.47 -2.26
C PRO A 300 -12.12 -21.67 -3.57
N ASN A 301 -12.99 -20.67 -3.65
CA ASN A 301 -13.16 -19.76 -4.79
C ASN A 301 -12.38 -18.44 -4.62
N SER A 302 -11.32 -18.45 -3.80
CA SER A 302 -10.43 -17.30 -3.65
C SER A 302 -9.53 -17.12 -4.86
N PHE A 303 -9.23 -15.86 -5.18
CA PHE A 303 -8.22 -15.49 -6.15
C PHE A 303 -7.21 -14.55 -5.48
N ILE A 304 -5.94 -14.89 -5.58
CA ILE A 304 -4.83 -14.07 -5.11
C ILE A 304 -3.92 -13.85 -6.31
N THR A 305 -3.64 -12.58 -6.64
CA THR A 305 -2.66 -12.25 -7.67
C THR A 305 -1.25 -12.68 -7.26
N ALA A 306 -0.36 -12.93 -8.23
CA ALA A 306 1.03 -13.32 -7.95
C ALA A 306 1.77 -12.33 -7.04
N ASP A 307 1.51 -11.02 -7.18
CA ASP A 307 2.11 -10.01 -6.31
C ASP A 307 1.04 -9.03 -5.77
N PRO A 308 0.27 -9.45 -4.75
CA PRO A 308 -0.94 -8.75 -4.31
C PRO A 308 -0.67 -7.35 -3.76
N GLN A 309 0.55 -7.07 -3.32
CA GLN A 309 0.94 -5.75 -2.83
C GLN A 309 0.99 -4.70 -3.96
N TRP A 310 1.15 -5.10 -5.23
CA TRP A 310 1.27 -4.20 -6.38
C TRP A 310 -0.02 -4.09 -7.21
N SER A 311 -0.99 -4.96 -6.97
CA SER A 311 -2.23 -5.07 -7.77
C SER A 311 -2.98 -3.76 -7.92
N THR A 312 -2.99 -2.91 -6.88
CA THR A 312 -3.57 -1.57 -6.96
C THR A 312 -2.84 -0.73 -8.00
N VAL A 313 -1.55 -0.47 -7.82
CA VAL A 313 -0.81 0.45 -8.68
C VAL A 313 -0.60 -0.08 -10.10
N GLU A 314 -0.43 -1.39 -10.29
CA GLU A 314 -0.33 -1.99 -11.64
C GLU A 314 -1.63 -1.83 -12.44
N GLY A 315 -2.78 -2.05 -11.79
CA GLY A 315 -4.07 -1.84 -12.43
C GLY A 315 -4.34 -0.38 -12.75
N LEU A 316 -4.02 0.50 -11.81
CA LEU A 316 -4.14 1.94 -12.01
C LEU A 316 -3.17 2.46 -13.08
N TYR A 317 -2.03 1.81 -13.29
CA TYR A 317 -1.12 2.16 -14.37
C TYR A 317 -1.70 1.87 -15.75
N LYS A 318 -2.44 0.76 -15.92
CA LYS A 318 -3.19 0.51 -17.16
C LYS A 318 -4.18 1.65 -17.44
N VAL A 319 -4.82 2.20 -16.40
CA VAL A 319 -5.70 3.37 -16.52
C VAL A 319 -4.91 4.61 -16.90
N ALA A 320 -3.76 4.86 -16.25
CA ALA A 320 -2.90 6.01 -16.55
C ALA A 320 -2.44 5.98 -18.01
N TYR A 321 -1.96 4.82 -18.47
CA TYR A 321 -1.54 4.60 -19.85
C TYR A 321 -2.68 4.88 -20.83
N LYS A 322 -3.86 4.31 -20.58
CA LYS A 322 -5.05 4.51 -21.44
C LYS A 322 -5.53 5.97 -21.46
N ARG A 323 -5.29 6.74 -20.40
CA ARG A 323 -5.76 8.13 -20.28
C ARG A 323 -4.80 9.15 -20.86
N TYR A 324 -3.50 8.94 -20.67
CA TYR A 324 -2.48 9.96 -20.93
C TYR A 324 -1.56 9.64 -22.11
N ILE A 325 -1.57 8.41 -22.62
CA ILE A 325 -0.79 8.02 -23.81
C ILE A 325 -1.68 7.69 -25.00
N THR A 326 -2.71 6.87 -24.81
CA THR A 326 -3.61 6.46 -25.91
C THR A 326 -4.78 7.41 -26.08
#